data_AF-A0A9P1F3P1-F1
#
_entry.id   AF-A0A9P1F3P1-F1
#
_cell.length_a   1.000
_cell.length_b   1.000
_cell.length_c   1.000
_cell.angle_alpha   90.00
_cell.angle_beta   90.00
_cell.angle_gamma   90.00
#
_symmetry.space_group_name_H-M   'P 1'
#
loop_
_entity.id
_entity.type
_entity.pdbx_description
1 polymer ?
#
loop_
_entity_poly.entity_id
_entity_poly.type
_entity_poly.pdbx_seq_one_letter_code
_entity_poly.pdbx_strand_id
1 'polypeptide(L)'
;MLTEHDCQLMAQVATNTLLRIVLSFTTICCVLCLPCCLYSLWRVQKSVKLHFNSKCIFLTHNFSMLIHIIVRIVLHGKDLTNYFGSWESGCEILPSRSRCELRFVYKLSQYAIEISPFILTAERFVATFRAHRYENRCKWCGICLMCIHLTLAISMVTLRNAEKTGEEVIYYCWLASTGNRYFLNIPIFFIFSTQLATIPGLLYLLKKNERYGETSLHNSTLTERYQLFENLRTLSKFRIMSIVTWIYVTYNAASSLGVNYILPDLELGNQFASVEIMHCVPLYFLILTFLILREDKRPRSQFEIRVNNYQPHYFDELQKFFDEAFEKINLRRNTKTRPFIHDNHTIGLEKENGDVCMSVSFEVKILNQQNNNTAPIEFHLASGKIKGKCAEDRKSEATISSTVDERDGRQKTLKFIFRTDEMRVKRVDELRWQLQKVIYVEKFAGSSAVFESDNSSVIFSAPLTQKYVCEDRINVTLHSENFDFPILVMFSPEIDVQPYGPKSNFYLCERTRKRTLSDSLQHRSTVFCGVVLALSSIAHIVGHMLRRHFMPHRKELYENLDRVPMNN
;
A
#
# COMPACT_ATOMS: atom_id res chain seq x y z
N MET A 1 17.36 55.13 18.51
CA MET A 1 18.01 55.37 19.82
C MET A 1 17.21 54.63 20.86
N LEU A 2 17.87 53.88 21.75
CA LEU A 2 17.23 53.17 22.86
C LEU A 2 16.80 54.19 23.92
N THR A 3 15.56 54.11 24.38
CA THR A 3 15.03 54.99 25.42
C THR A 3 15.13 54.33 26.80
N GLU A 4 15.14 55.12 27.86
CA GLU A 4 15.12 54.62 29.25
C GLU A 4 13.87 53.76 29.53
N HIS A 5 12.75 54.11 28.89
CA HIS A 5 11.51 53.34 28.95
C HIS A 5 11.68 51.91 28.39
N ASP A 6 12.38 51.75 27.26
CA ASP A 6 12.65 50.45 26.65
C ASP A 6 13.45 49.54 27.60
N CYS A 7 14.38 50.13 28.35
CA CYS A 7 15.20 49.39 29.30
C CYS A 7 14.43 49.00 30.57
N GLN A 8 13.54 49.87 31.07
CA GLN A 8 12.66 49.52 32.19
C GLN A 8 11.68 48.40 31.79
N LEU A 9 11.13 48.45 30.57
CA LEU A 9 10.24 47.42 30.04
C LEU A 9 10.98 46.07 29.93
N MET A 10 12.22 46.07 29.45
CA MET A 10 13.04 44.86 29.37
C MET A 10 13.37 44.29 30.75
N ALA A 11 13.64 45.13 31.74
CA ALA A 11 13.85 44.70 33.12
C ALA A 11 12.60 43.99 33.67
N GLN A 12 11.40 44.53 33.44
CA GLN A 12 10.14 43.90 33.84
C GLN A 12 9.96 42.52 33.19
N VAL A 13 10.21 42.40 31.89
CA VAL A 13 10.17 41.12 31.16
C VAL A 13 11.14 40.12 31.76
N ALA A 14 12.38 40.54 32.02
CA ALA A 14 13.42 39.67 32.57
C ALA A 14 13.08 39.20 33.99
N THR A 15 12.38 40.00 34.80
CA THR A 15 11.96 39.63 36.17
C THR A 15 10.66 38.82 36.24
N ASN A 16 9.94 38.65 35.13
CA ASN A 16 8.68 37.93 35.12
C ASN A 16 8.86 36.45 35.49
N THR A 17 8.22 36.03 36.58
CA THR A 17 8.33 34.68 37.15
C THR A 17 7.81 33.61 36.19
N LEU A 18 6.67 33.85 35.53
CA LEU A 18 6.05 32.89 34.63
C LEU A 18 6.97 32.60 33.43
N LEU A 19 7.53 33.64 32.81
CA LEU A 19 8.47 33.51 31.70
C LEU A 19 9.72 32.72 32.11
N ARG A 20 10.32 33.02 33.27
CA ARG A 20 11.47 32.27 33.80
C ARG A 20 11.17 30.78 34.01
N ILE A 21 10.01 30.46 34.57
CA ILE A 21 9.57 29.07 34.79
C ILE A 21 9.42 28.35 33.45
N VAL A 22 8.71 28.95 32.50
CA VAL A 22 8.46 28.34 31.17
C VAL A 22 9.78 28.11 30.42
N LEU A 23 10.69 29.09 30.42
CA LEU A 23 12.01 28.97 29.79
C LEU A 23 12.84 27.88 30.45
N SER A 24 12.85 27.81 31.79
CA SER A 24 13.57 26.78 32.54
C SER A 24 13.04 25.38 32.23
N PHE A 25 11.72 25.19 32.32
CA PHE A 25 11.06 23.92 32.00
C PHE A 25 11.36 23.48 30.57
N THR A 26 11.21 24.39 29.60
CA THR A 26 11.46 24.10 28.19
C THR A 26 12.92 23.72 27.94
N THR A 27 13.87 24.39 28.60
CA THR A 27 15.30 24.09 28.49
C THR A 27 15.61 22.71 29.05
N ILE A 28 15.05 22.36 30.21
CA ILE A 28 15.17 21.01 30.79
C ILE A 28 14.62 19.95 29.82
N CYS A 29 13.44 20.17 29.25
CA CYS A 29 12.89 19.26 28.23
C CYS A 29 13.81 19.11 27.02
N CYS A 30 14.43 20.20 26.53
CA CYS A 30 15.40 20.12 25.43
C CYS A 30 16.64 19.28 25.80
N VAL A 31 17.17 19.45 27.02
CA VAL A 31 18.32 18.67 27.51
C VAL A 31 17.96 17.18 27.61
N LEU A 32 16.77 16.84 28.09
CA LEU A 32 16.26 15.46 28.15
C LEU A 32 15.99 14.88 26.74
N CYS A 33 15.60 15.72 25.78
CA CYS A 33 15.40 15.31 24.38
C CYS A 33 16.70 14.93 23.68
N LEU A 34 17.84 15.51 24.07
CA LEU A 34 19.12 15.33 23.39
C LEU A 34 19.58 13.86 23.34
N PRO A 35 19.66 13.11 24.46
CA PRO A 35 19.99 11.68 24.39
C PRO A 35 18.94 10.87 23.63
N CYS A 36 17.66 11.19 23.76
CA CYS A 36 16.57 10.54 23.02
C CYS A 36 16.74 10.71 21.49
N CYS A 37 17.08 11.92 21.05
CA CYS A 37 17.28 12.25 19.64
C CYS A 37 18.52 11.57 19.06
N LEU A 38 19.65 11.60 19.79
CA LEU A 38 20.88 10.91 19.39
C LEU A 38 20.68 9.39 19.30
N TYR A 39 19.99 8.79 20.28
CA TYR A 39 19.64 7.38 20.25
C TYR A 39 18.74 7.04 19.06
N SER A 40 17.72 7.87 18.78
CA SER A 40 16.83 7.71 17.63
C SER A 40 17.59 7.78 16.30
N LEU A 41 18.50 8.75 16.13
CA LEU A 41 19.37 8.88 14.95
C LEU A 41 20.23 7.63 14.73
N TRP A 42 20.97 7.22 15.76
CA TRP A 42 21.81 6.03 15.71
C TRP A 42 21.00 4.78 15.33
N ARG A 43 19.81 4.64 15.92
CA ARG A 43 18.92 3.51 15.66
C ARG A 43 18.37 3.51 14.24
N VAL A 44 17.97 4.67 13.70
CA VAL A 44 17.48 4.78 12.31
C VAL A 44 18.59 4.44 11.32
N GLN A 45 19.82 4.90 11.56
CA GLN A 45 20.98 4.58 10.73
C GLN A 45 21.29 3.07 10.71
N LYS A 46 21.31 2.42 11.88
CA LYS A 46 21.59 0.97 11.98
C LYS A 46 20.41 0.07 11.61
N SER A 47 19.19 0.59 11.55
CA SER A 47 18.01 -0.22 11.26
C SER A 47 18.09 -0.82 9.86
N VAL A 48 18.12 -2.15 9.73
CA VAL A 48 18.07 -2.82 8.42
C VAL A 48 16.61 -2.91 7.90
N LYS A 49 15.63 -2.66 8.78
CA LYS A 49 14.20 -2.92 8.55
C LYS A 49 13.45 -1.79 7.86
N LEU A 50 14.04 -0.59 7.82
CA LEU A 50 13.43 0.57 7.17
C LEU A 50 13.88 0.64 5.71
N HIS A 51 12.91 0.80 4.80
CA HIS A 51 13.18 1.16 3.41
C HIS A 51 14.06 2.40 3.33
N PHE A 52 14.99 2.41 2.36
CA PHE A 52 15.94 3.52 2.17
C PHE A 52 15.24 4.89 2.10
N ASN A 53 14.14 4.98 1.36
CA ASN A 53 13.39 6.23 1.19
C ASN A 53 12.83 6.75 2.52
N SER A 54 12.24 5.88 3.32
CA SER A 54 11.72 6.26 4.64
C SER A 54 12.83 6.56 5.63
N LYS A 55 13.98 5.87 5.55
CA LYS A 55 15.17 6.22 6.34
C LYS A 55 15.59 7.67 6.09
N CYS A 56 15.65 8.09 4.83
CA CYS A 56 16.01 9.47 4.50
C CYS A 56 15.07 10.49 5.16
N ILE A 57 13.76 10.22 5.13
CA ILE A 57 12.76 11.09 5.75
C ILE A 57 12.89 11.09 7.29
N PHE A 58 13.11 9.93 7.92
CA PHE A 58 13.36 9.88 9.38
C PHE A 58 14.64 10.55 9.81
N LEU A 59 15.72 10.42 9.04
CA LEU A 59 16.96 11.12 9.30
C LEU A 59 16.74 12.63 9.22
N THR A 60 16.01 13.10 8.20
CA THR A 60 15.64 14.51 8.06
C THR A 60 14.81 15.00 9.25
N HIS A 61 13.81 14.24 9.68
CA HIS A 61 13.00 14.56 10.85
C HIS A 61 13.85 14.66 12.13
N ASN A 62 14.65 13.63 12.43
CA ASN A 62 15.47 13.62 13.64
C ASN A 62 16.60 14.65 13.60
N PHE A 63 17.18 14.93 12.44
CA PHE A 63 18.18 15.99 12.30
C PHE A 63 17.55 17.37 12.51
N SER A 64 16.34 17.59 11.98
CA SER A 64 15.57 18.81 12.26
C SER A 64 15.25 18.93 13.75
N MET A 65 14.86 17.85 14.42
CA MET A 65 14.70 17.82 15.89
C MET A 65 15.98 18.19 16.62
N LEU A 66 17.13 17.65 16.20
CA LEU A 66 18.44 17.94 16.81
C LEU A 66 18.82 19.43 16.66
N ILE A 67 18.66 19.99 15.46
CA ILE A 67 18.88 21.42 15.23
C ILE A 67 17.95 22.24 16.11
N HIS A 68 16.65 21.89 16.15
CA HIS A 68 15.66 22.61 16.95
C HIS A 68 16.04 22.65 18.42
N ILE A 69 16.42 21.51 19.03
CA ILE A 69 16.77 21.46 20.45
C ILE A 69 18.10 22.17 20.76
N ILE A 70 19.12 22.05 19.92
CA ILE A 70 20.42 22.72 20.12
C ILE A 70 20.22 24.24 20.10
N VAL A 71 19.54 24.75 19.07
CA VAL A 71 19.28 26.18 18.92
C VAL A 71 18.44 26.71 20.09
N ARG A 72 17.43 25.95 20.54
CA ARG A 72 16.61 26.31 21.70
C ARG A 72 17.40 26.32 23.00
N ILE A 73 18.30 25.35 23.24
CA ILE A 73 19.19 25.35 24.42
C ILE A 73 20.08 26.59 24.42
N VAL A 74 20.68 26.93 23.27
CA VAL A 74 21.53 28.13 23.16
C VAL A 74 20.74 29.41 23.40
N LEU A 75 19.55 29.54 22.78
CA LEU A 75 18.71 30.72 22.92
C LEU A 75 18.18 30.88 24.35
N HIS A 76 17.50 29.86 24.88
CA HIS A 76 16.86 29.89 26.19
C HIS A 76 17.87 29.87 27.32
N GLY A 77 18.98 29.12 27.17
CA GLY A 77 20.07 29.13 28.13
C GLY A 77 20.70 30.51 28.26
N LYS A 78 20.87 31.23 27.14
CA LYS A 78 21.34 32.62 27.17
C LYS A 78 20.31 33.58 27.79
N ASP A 79 19.01 33.40 27.54
CA ASP A 79 17.96 34.20 28.19
C ASP A 79 17.95 33.97 29.70
N LEU A 80 18.00 32.71 30.14
CA LEU A 80 18.05 32.36 31.56
C LEU A 80 19.29 32.91 32.26
N THR A 81 20.47 32.80 31.62
CA THR A 81 21.71 33.35 32.17
C THR A 81 21.61 34.86 32.35
N ASN A 82 21.04 35.58 31.37
CA ASN A 82 20.83 37.02 31.46
C ASN A 82 19.76 37.39 32.51
N TYR A 83 18.68 36.62 32.62
CA TYR A 83 17.57 36.94 33.52
C TYR A 83 17.90 36.64 34.98
N PHE A 84 18.67 35.59 35.26
CA PHE A 84 19.12 35.22 36.62
C PHE A 84 20.47 35.83 37.00
N GLY A 85 21.24 36.35 36.03
CA GLY A 85 22.50 37.04 36.28
C GLY A 85 22.32 38.42 36.91
N SER A 86 23.42 39.00 37.37
CA SER A 86 23.49 40.39 37.81
C SER A 86 23.57 41.32 36.59
N TRP A 87 22.66 42.29 36.50
CA TRP A 87 22.65 43.35 35.49
C TRP A 87 22.31 44.67 36.18
N GLU A 88 22.88 45.78 35.70
CA GLU A 88 22.65 47.12 36.27
C GLU A 88 21.46 47.83 35.62
N SER A 89 21.20 47.52 34.33
CA SER A 89 20.09 48.07 33.56
C SER A 89 19.52 47.04 32.61
N GLY A 90 18.19 47.11 32.36
CA GLY A 90 17.52 46.27 31.37
C GLY A 90 18.03 46.49 29.93
N CYS A 91 18.80 47.55 29.66
CA CYS A 91 19.45 47.75 28.37
C CYS A 91 20.52 46.69 28.07
N GLU A 92 21.21 46.16 29.10
CA GLU A 92 22.34 45.23 28.95
C GLU A 92 21.89 43.83 28.50
N ILE A 93 20.63 43.49 28.80
CA ILE A 93 20.03 42.19 28.56
C ILE A 93 19.21 42.15 27.27
N LEU A 94 19.12 43.27 26.54
CA LEU A 94 18.43 43.33 25.25
C LEU A 94 19.08 42.39 24.23
N PRO A 95 18.29 41.59 23.50
CA PRO A 95 18.82 40.68 22.51
C PRO A 95 19.36 41.40 21.27
N SER A 96 20.51 40.94 20.78
CA SER A 96 21.03 41.40 19.48
C SER A 96 20.22 40.84 18.30
N ARG A 97 20.19 41.57 17.19
CA ARG A 97 19.51 41.12 15.96
C ARG A 97 20.04 39.78 15.44
N SER A 98 21.36 39.59 15.47
CA SER A 98 22.00 38.32 15.07
C SER A 98 21.56 37.13 15.93
N ARG A 99 21.28 37.35 17.22
CA ARG A 99 20.71 36.32 18.10
C ARG A 99 19.31 35.93 17.65
N CYS A 100 18.50 36.89 17.23
CA CYS A 100 17.13 36.62 16.81
C CYS A 100 17.03 35.88 15.46
N GLU A 101 18.05 35.97 14.61
CA GLU A 101 18.13 35.15 13.39
C GLU A 101 18.25 33.65 13.69
N LEU A 102 18.75 33.24 14.87
CA LEU A 102 18.71 31.83 15.28
C LEU A 102 17.27 31.31 15.42
N ARG A 103 16.28 32.18 15.67
CA ARG A 103 14.86 31.78 15.71
C ARG A 103 14.33 31.36 14.35
N PHE A 104 14.91 31.86 13.25
CA PHE A 104 14.62 31.37 11.90
C PHE A 104 14.98 29.89 11.79
N VAL A 105 16.17 29.51 12.27
CA VAL A 105 16.70 28.15 12.14
C VAL A 105 15.86 27.13 12.88
N TYR A 106 15.48 27.41 14.14
CA TYR A 106 14.65 26.46 14.87
C TYR A 106 13.20 26.43 14.35
N LYS A 107 12.68 27.53 13.78
CA LYS A 107 11.35 27.57 13.14
C LYS A 107 11.30 26.80 11.83
N LEU A 108 12.35 26.90 11.01
CA LEU A 108 12.56 26.04 9.85
C LEU A 108 12.53 24.57 10.26
N SER A 109 13.27 24.25 11.31
CA SER A 109 13.32 22.91 11.87
C SER A 109 11.94 22.44 12.35
N GLN A 110 11.18 23.31 13.03
CA GLN A 110 9.81 23.04 13.48
C GLN A 110 8.89 22.66 12.30
N TYR A 111 8.89 23.44 11.21
CA TYR A 111 8.06 23.10 10.05
C TYR A 111 8.50 21.80 9.37
N ALA A 112 9.81 21.53 9.29
CA ALA A 112 10.29 20.23 8.81
C ALA A 112 9.76 19.08 9.68
N ILE A 113 9.76 19.23 11.01
CA ILE A 113 9.21 18.23 11.94
C ILE A 113 7.72 18.00 11.68
N GLU A 114 6.93 19.07 11.62
CA GLU A 114 5.47 19.03 11.43
C GLU A 114 5.05 18.44 10.08
N ILE A 115 5.81 18.70 9.00
CA ILE A 115 5.51 18.18 7.65
C ILE A 115 5.92 16.70 7.48
N SER A 116 6.80 16.18 8.35
CA SER A 116 7.36 14.82 8.21
C SER A 116 6.30 13.70 8.06
N PRO A 117 5.22 13.64 8.88
CA PRO A 117 4.21 12.58 8.77
C PRO A 117 3.48 12.57 7.42
N PHE A 118 3.25 13.75 6.82
CA PHE A 118 2.63 13.87 5.51
C PHE A 118 3.51 13.30 4.42
N ILE A 119 4.81 13.66 4.42
CA ILE A 119 5.79 13.14 3.45
C ILE A 119 6.01 11.63 3.62
N LEU A 120 6.05 11.13 4.86
CA LEU A 120 6.09 9.69 5.14
C LEU A 120 4.85 8.97 4.61
N THR A 121 3.68 9.55 4.75
CA THR A 121 2.43 8.95 4.25
C THR A 121 2.43 8.91 2.72
N ALA A 122 2.88 9.99 2.06
CA ALA A 122 3.06 10.00 0.61
C ALA A 122 4.06 8.93 0.13
N GLU A 123 5.21 8.80 0.80
CA GLU A 123 6.18 7.72 0.53
C GLU A 123 5.54 6.34 0.66
N ARG A 124 4.73 6.13 1.70
CA ARG A 124 4.06 4.85 1.95
C ARG A 124 2.95 4.55 0.94
N PHE A 125 2.25 5.56 0.44
CA PHE A 125 1.35 5.40 -0.70
C PHE A 125 2.13 4.91 -1.93
N VAL A 126 3.26 5.52 -2.25
CA VAL A 126 4.09 5.07 -3.38
C VAL A 126 4.58 3.65 -3.16
N ALA A 127 5.06 3.32 -1.97
CA ALA A 127 5.54 1.99 -1.62
C ALA A 127 4.46 0.91 -1.74
N THR A 128 3.27 1.15 -1.17
CA THR A 128 2.17 0.18 -1.18
C THR A 128 1.61 -0.05 -2.59
N PHE A 129 1.43 1.01 -3.39
CA PHE A 129 0.85 0.88 -4.73
C PHE A 129 1.87 0.45 -5.80
N ARG A 130 3.18 0.55 -5.53
CA ARG A 130 4.24 0.13 -6.45
C ARG A 130 5.14 -0.96 -5.85
N ALA A 131 4.61 -1.78 -4.94
CA ALA A 131 5.37 -2.79 -4.17
C ALA A 131 6.33 -3.63 -5.03
N HIS A 132 5.88 -4.17 -6.18
CA HIS A 132 6.70 -5.00 -7.07
C HIS A 132 7.93 -4.28 -7.69
N ARG A 133 7.91 -2.95 -7.80
CA ARG A 133 9.00 -2.16 -8.43
C ARG A 133 9.74 -1.25 -7.45
N TYR A 134 9.33 -1.23 -6.18
CA TYR A 134 9.76 -0.24 -5.22
C TYR A 134 11.24 -0.40 -4.82
N GLU A 135 11.68 -1.63 -4.50
CA GLU A 135 13.06 -1.91 -4.04
C GLU A 135 14.12 -1.71 -5.12
N ASN A 136 13.86 -2.14 -6.36
CA ASN A 136 14.90 -2.18 -7.40
C ASN A 136 15.01 -0.91 -8.28
N ARG A 137 14.02 0.00 -8.29
CA ARG A 137 14.06 1.19 -9.17
C ARG A 137 13.72 2.54 -8.54
N CYS A 138 13.21 2.60 -7.30
CA CYS A 138 12.65 3.84 -6.74
C CYS A 138 13.48 4.52 -5.62
N LYS A 139 14.81 4.31 -5.55
CA LYS A 139 15.67 5.03 -4.59
C LYS A 139 15.65 6.56 -4.77
N TRP A 140 15.50 7.02 -6.02
CA TRP A 140 15.34 8.44 -6.35
C TRP A 140 14.07 9.06 -5.78
N CYS A 141 13.02 8.27 -5.52
CA CYS A 141 11.78 8.77 -4.97
C CYS A 141 11.98 9.34 -3.55
N GLY A 142 12.81 8.68 -2.71
CA GLY A 142 13.13 9.19 -1.38
C GLY A 142 13.88 10.51 -1.41
N ILE A 143 14.85 10.64 -2.32
CA ILE A 143 15.62 11.89 -2.52
C ILE A 143 14.69 13.02 -2.96
N CYS A 144 13.82 12.78 -3.97
CA CYS A 144 12.86 13.78 -4.42
C CYS A 144 11.89 14.20 -3.30
N LEU A 145 11.38 13.24 -2.52
CA LEU A 145 10.50 13.54 -1.38
C LEU A 145 11.22 14.34 -0.29
N MET A 146 12.50 14.09 -0.05
CA MET A 146 13.32 14.88 0.88
C MET A 146 13.53 16.31 0.37
N CYS A 147 13.79 16.50 -0.91
CA CYS A 147 13.88 17.85 -1.50
C CYS A 147 12.53 18.59 -1.38
N ILE A 148 11.40 17.93 -1.65
CA ILE A 148 10.07 18.49 -1.45
C ILE A 148 9.84 18.85 0.02
N HIS A 149 10.26 17.99 0.94
CA HIS A 149 10.13 18.20 2.38
C HIS A 149 10.85 19.48 2.85
N LEU A 150 12.12 19.65 2.44
CA LEU A 150 12.93 20.82 2.80
C LEU A 150 12.42 22.09 2.12
N THR A 151 12.08 22.04 0.84
CA THR A 151 11.55 23.19 0.09
C THR A 151 10.22 23.68 0.67
N LEU A 152 9.33 22.77 1.06
CA LEU A 152 8.09 23.13 1.76
C LEU A 152 8.39 23.83 3.08
N ALA A 153 9.29 23.29 3.91
CA ALA A 153 9.66 23.92 5.18
C ALA A 153 10.25 25.33 4.98
N ILE A 154 11.17 25.50 4.01
CA ILE A 154 11.75 26.81 3.66
C ILE A 154 10.65 27.77 3.22
N SER A 155 9.76 27.35 2.31
CA SER A 155 8.67 28.20 1.80
C SER A 155 7.76 28.73 2.90
N MET A 156 7.48 27.92 3.92
CA MET A 156 6.64 28.30 5.06
C MET A 156 7.32 29.35 5.95
N VAL A 157 8.64 29.22 6.17
CA VAL A 157 9.40 30.23 6.92
C VAL A 157 9.54 31.52 6.13
N THR A 158 9.80 31.45 4.82
CA THR A 158 9.95 32.66 3.99
C THR A 158 8.63 33.42 3.90
N LEU A 159 7.50 32.72 3.75
CA LEU A 159 6.17 33.33 3.72
C LEU A 159 5.88 34.09 5.02
N ARG A 160 6.28 33.52 6.16
CA ARG A 160 6.11 34.15 7.48
C ARG A 160 7.00 35.38 7.69
N ASN A 161 8.15 35.46 7.02
CA ASN A 161 9.12 36.54 7.20
C ASN A 161 9.02 37.66 6.14
N ALA A 162 8.05 37.59 5.21
CA ALA A 162 7.96 38.48 4.06
C ALA A 162 7.77 39.98 4.40
N GLU A 163 7.34 40.32 5.62
CA GLU A 163 7.05 41.69 6.06
C GLU A 163 7.98 42.20 7.19
N LYS A 164 9.25 41.80 7.19
CA LYS A 164 10.25 42.40 8.10
C LYS A 164 10.73 43.75 7.54
N THR A 165 9.95 44.81 7.73
CA THR A 165 10.37 46.19 7.42
C THR A 165 10.30 47.05 8.69
N GLY A 166 11.44 47.29 9.33
CA GLY A 166 11.54 48.24 10.45
C GLY A 166 12.82 48.14 11.29
N GLU A 167 13.24 49.27 11.86
CA GLU A 167 14.26 49.40 12.91
C GLU A 167 13.61 49.31 14.32
N GLU A 168 12.69 48.37 14.55
CA GLU A 168 12.03 48.23 15.85
C GLU A 168 12.95 47.60 16.91
N VAL A 169 12.85 48.08 18.15
CA VAL A 169 13.57 47.54 19.32
C VAL A 169 13.03 46.16 19.65
N ILE A 170 13.92 45.17 19.75
CA ILE A 170 13.55 43.76 19.97
C ILE A 170 13.65 43.45 21.46
N TYR A 171 12.52 43.33 22.15
CA TYR A 171 12.46 42.97 23.58
C TYR A 171 12.59 41.47 23.84
N TYR A 172 12.03 40.68 22.93
CA TYR A 172 12.18 39.24 22.91
C TYR A 172 12.33 38.86 21.45
N CYS A 173 13.24 37.92 21.16
CA CYS A 173 13.55 37.58 19.79
C CYS A 173 12.37 36.89 19.08
N TRP A 174 11.16 37.42 18.94
CA TRP A 174 10.01 36.73 18.34
C TRP A 174 9.95 36.99 16.83
N LEU A 175 9.76 35.93 16.06
CA LEU A 175 9.56 35.95 14.61
C LEU A 175 8.23 36.54 14.09
N ALA A 176 7.35 37.11 14.93
CA ALA A 176 6.09 37.67 14.45
C ALA A 176 6.28 39.17 14.17
N SER A 177 6.23 39.53 12.89
CA SER A 177 6.03 40.91 12.46
C SER A 177 4.63 41.36 12.93
N THR A 178 4.52 42.63 13.32
CA THR A 178 3.26 43.36 13.56
C THR A 178 2.42 43.56 12.29
N GLY A 179 2.93 43.09 11.14
CA GLY A 179 2.26 43.14 9.85
C GLY A 179 1.03 42.24 9.71
N ASN A 180 0.70 41.93 8.47
CA ASN A 180 -0.54 41.30 8.05
C ASN A 180 -0.69 39.88 8.64
N ARG A 181 -1.63 39.76 9.60
CA ARG A 181 -1.99 38.52 10.31
C ARG A 181 -2.36 37.36 9.37
N TYR A 182 -2.72 37.62 8.11
CA TYR A 182 -2.97 36.58 7.11
C TYR A 182 -1.73 35.72 6.81
N PHE A 183 -0.53 36.32 6.67
CA PHE A 183 0.69 35.55 6.37
C PHE A 183 1.15 34.66 7.52
N LEU A 184 0.78 34.99 8.76
CA LEU A 184 1.03 34.16 9.93
C LEU A 184 0.18 32.88 9.93
N ASN A 185 -1.07 32.99 9.47
CA ASN A 185 -2.05 31.92 9.54
C ASN A 185 -1.93 30.90 8.39
N ILE A 186 -1.48 31.31 7.19
CA ILE A 186 -1.37 30.41 6.02
C ILE A 186 -0.56 29.14 6.32
N PRO A 187 0.67 29.21 6.89
CA PRO A 187 1.42 28.00 7.24
C PRO A 187 0.70 27.10 8.24
N ILE A 188 0.03 27.69 9.24
CA ILE A 188 -0.70 26.96 10.28
C ILE A 188 -1.86 26.18 9.66
N PHE A 189 -2.67 26.83 8.82
CA PHE A 189 -3.77 26.17 8.11
C PHE A 189 -3.28 25.07 7.17
N PHE A 190 -2.20 25.33 6.42
CA PHE A 190 -1.62 24.32 5.52
C PHE A 190 -1.18 23.07 6.31
N ILE A 191 -0.46 23.25 7.41
CA ILE A 191 0.03 22.13 8.22
C ILE A 191 -1.14 21.39 8.86
N PHE A 192 -2.14 22.11 9.39
CA PHE A 192 -3.35 21.50 9.92
C PHE A 192 -4.07 20.63 8.85
N SER A 193 -4.29 21.16 7.65
CA SER A 193 -4.93 20.43 6.55
C SER A 193 -4.13 19.21 6.10
N THR A 194 -2.80 19.31 6.00
CA THR A 194 -1.95 18.16 5.64
C THR A 194 -1.98 17.06 6.70
N GLN A 195 -1.98 17.41 8.00
CA GLN A 195 -2.13 16.41 9.07
C GLN A 195 -3.51 15.77 9.06
N LEU A 196 -4.57 16.54 8.81
CA LEU A 196 -5.93 16.03 8.69
C LEU A 196 -6.06 15.01 7.54
N ALA A 197 -5.37 15.22 6.42
CA ALA A 197 -5.33 14.27 5.31
C ALA A 197 -4.46 13.03 5.60
N THR A 198 -3.43 13.18 6.44
CA THR A 198 -2.47 12.11 6.77
C THR A 198 -3.13 10.96 7.54
N ILE A 199 -4.03 11.26 8.49
CA ILE A 199 -4.67 10.22 9.33
C ILE A 199 -5.56 9.25 8.51
N PRO A 200 -6.54 9.72 7.72
CA PRO A 200 -7.34 8.83 6.86
C PRO A 200 -6.49 8.07 5.86
N GLY A 201 -5.48 8.73 5.27
CA GLY A 201 -4.56 8.10 4.34
C GLY A 201 -3.81 6.91 4.95
N LEU A 202 -3.31 7.07 6.17
CA LEU A 202 -2.61 6.01 6.88
C LEU A 202 -3.54 4.87 7.32
N LEU A 203 -4.75 5.18 7.77
CA LEU A 203 -5.77 4.17 8.10
C LEU A 203 -6.17 3.34 6.87
N TYR A 204 -6.33 4.01 5.72
CA TYR A 204 -6.57 3.33 4.45
C TYR A 204 -5.41 2.38 4.09
N LEU A 205 -4.16 2.83 4.22
CA LEU A 205 -2.98 2.01 3.93
C LEU A 205 -2.86 0.80 4.87
N LEU A 206 -3.15 0.97 6.16
CA LEU A 206 -3.19 -0.12 7.14
C LEU A 206 -4.22 -1.17 6.73
N LYS A 207 -5.47 -0.76 6.52
CA LYS A 207 -6.56 -1.67 6.13
C LYS A 207 -6.28 -2.38 4.81
N LYS A 208 -5.66 -1.68 3.86
CA LYS A 208 -5.29 -2.25 2.57
C LYS A 208 -4.20 -3.31 2.73
N ASN A 209 -3.16 -3.04 3.51
CA ASN A 209 -2.07 -3.99 3.73
C ASN A 209 -2.50 -5.20 4.57
N GLU A 210 -3.42 -5.03 5.53
CA GLU A 210 -4.01 -6.15 6.27
C GLU A 210 -4.78 -7.09 5.33
N ARG A 211 -5.64 -6.52 4.46
CA ARG A 211 -6.38 -7.31 3.46
C ARG A 211 -5.47 -8.03 2.47
N TYR A 212 -4.38 -7.39 2.05
CA TYR A 212 -3.35 -8.07 1.25
C TYR A 212 -2.68 -9.20 2.02
N GLY A 213 -2.47 -9.07 3.32
CA GLY A 213 -1.90 -10.13 4.15
C GLY A 213 -2.77 -11.36 4.20
N GLU A 214 -4.07 -11.18 4.40
CA GLU A 214 -5.06 -12.26 4.43
C GLU A 214 -5.14 -13.00 3.09
N THR A 215 -5.15 -12.28 1.97
CA THR A 215 -5.24 -12.87 0.62
C THR A 215 -3.94 -13.46 0.11
N SER A 216 -2.79 -12.95 0.57
CA SER A 216 -1.48 -13.33 0.07
C SER A 216 -0.83 -14.47 0.88
N LEU A 217 -1.35 -14.78 2.08
CA LEU A 217 -0.79 -15.81 2.99
C LEU A 217 -0.71 -17.23 2.40
N HIS A 218 -1.40 -17.50 1.29
CA HIS A 218 -1.36 -18.80 0.62
C HIS A 218 -0.50 -18.81 -0.65
N ASN A 219 -0.35 -17.67 -1.36
CA ASN A 219 0.23 -17.62 -2.70
C ASN A 219 1.52 -16.77 -2.83
N SER A 220 1.94 -16.08 -1.76
CA SER A 220 3.17 -15.26 -1.80
C SER A 220 4.42 -16.02 -1.39
N THR A 221 5.55 -15.56 -1.94
CA THR A 221 6.90 -15.98 -1.54
C THR A 221 7.20 -15.56 -0.09
N LEU A 222 8.12 -16.29 0.56
CA LEU A 222 8.53 -15.99 1.95
C LEU A 222 9.02 -14.54 2.10
N THR A 223 9.71 -14.03 1.07
CA THR A 223 10.24 -12.67 1.00
C THR A 223 9.13 -11.63 0.95
N GLU A 224 8.09 -11.84 0.13
CA GLU A 224 6.94 -10.93 0.04
C GLU A 224 6.15 -10.87 1.36
N ARG A 225 5.98 -12.00 2.04
CA ARG A 225 5.34 -12.04 3.37
C ARG A 225 6.16 -11.25 4.38
N TYR A 226 7.46 -11.50 4.44
CA TYR A 226 8.37 -10.77 5.34
C TYR A 226 8.29 -9.25 5.10
N GLN A 227 8.31 -8.83 3.83
CA GLN A 227 8.19 -7.41 3.45
C GLN A 227 6.83 -6.82 3.86
N LEU A 228 5.73 -7.55 3.69
CA LEU A 228 4.40 -7.10 4.10
C LEU A 228 4.30 -6.93 5.62
N PHE A 229 4.82 -7.88 6.39
CA PHE A 229 4.85 -7.81 7.84
C PHE A 229 5.69 -6.63 8.36
N GLU A 230 6.89 -6.43 7.81
CA GLU A 230 7.72 -5.28 8.17
C GLU A 230 7.07 -3.95 7.75
N ASN A 231 6.35 -3.92 6.63
CA ASN A 231 5.56 -2.74 6.21
C ASN A 231 4.41 -2.44 7.17
N LEU A 232 3.63 -3.43 7.60
CA LEU A 232 2.56 -3.27 8.59
C LEU A 232 3.09 -2.79 9.94
N ARG A 233 4.19 -3.38 10.41
CA ARG A 233 4.86 -2.94 11.64
C ARG A 233 5.31 -1.48 11.54
N THR A 234 5.91 -1.12 10.42
CA THR A 234 6.37 0.24 10.17
C THR A 234 5.20 1.23 10.14
N LEU A 235 4.08 0.87 9.49
CA LEU A 235 2.85 1.66 9.47
C LEU A 235 2.23 1.84 10.86
N SER A 236 2.27 0.84 11.74
CA SER A 236 1.80 0.98 13.12
C SER A 236 2.60 2.03 13.91
N LYS A 237 3.93 2.06 13.74
CA LYS A 237 4.76 3.12 14.32
C LYS A 237 4.46 4.49 13.74
N PHE A 238 4.19 4.55 12.43
CA PHE A 238 3.85 5.81 11.77
C PHE A 238 2.49 6.33 12.23
N ARG A 239 1.55 5.43 12.57
CA ARG A 239 0.27 5.79 13.18
C ARG A 239 0.47 6.56 14.47
N ILE A 240 1.36 6.08 15.35
CA ILE A 240 1.69 6.77 16.59
C ILE A 240 2.27 8.16 16.28
N MET A 241 3.23 8.24 15.36
CA MET A 241 3.82 9.52 14.94
C MET A 241 2.78 10.50 14.38
N SER A 242 1.89 10.06 13.50
CA SER A 242 0.85 10.90 12.90
C SER A 242 -0.17 11.37 13.94
N ILE A 243 -0.61 10.51 14.86
CA ILE A 243 -1.56 10.89 15.92
C ILE A 243 -0.94 11.93 16.86
N VAL A 244 0.26 11.67 17.36
CA VAL A 244 0.95 12.59 18.29
C VAL A 244 1.23 13.93 17.62
N THR A 245 1.59 13.92 16.33
CA THR A 245 1.82 15.16 15.56
C THR A 245 0.52 15.91 15.30
N TRP A 246 -0.58 15.21 15.02
CA TRP A 246 -1.89 15.85 14.85
C TRP A 246 -2.38 16.51 16.15
N ILE A 247 -2.21 15.85 17.30
CA ILE A 247 -2.53 16.45 18.61
C ILE A 247 -1.72 17.72 18.81
N TYR A 248 -0.40 17.66 18.55
CA TYR A 248 0.49 18.81 18.68
C TYR A 248 0.11 19.96 17.74
N VAL A 249 -0.12 19.68 16.46
CA VAL A 249 -0.50 20.69 15.45
C VAL A 249 -1.87 21.30 15.78
N THR A 250 -2.83 20.48 16.22
CA THR A 250 -4.16 20.97 16.63
C THR A 250 -4.06 21.86 17.85
N TYR A 251 -3.26 21.46 18.85
CA TYR A 251 -2.94 22.29 20.01
C TYR A 251 -2.29 23.62 19.60
N ASN A 252 -1.29 23.58 18.72
CA ASN A 252 -0.58 24.78 18.25
C ASN A 252 -1.51 25.71 17.46
N ALA A 253 -2.38 25.17 16.60
CA ALA A 253 -3.35 25.93 15.84
C ALA A 253 -4.44 26.56 16.73
N ALA A 254 -5.02 25.76 17.64
CA ALA A 254 -6.03 26.25 18.59
C ALA A 254 -5.45 27.31 19.54
N SER A 255 -4.23 27.07 20.04
CA SER A 255 -3.51 28.03 20.88
C SER A 255 -3.23 29.31 20.09
N SER A 256 -2.76 29.22 18.85
CA SER A 256 -2.51 30.40 18.00
C SER A 256 -3.78 31.23 17.77
N LEU A 257 -4.93 30.57 17.62
CA LEU A 257 -6.23 31.25 17.51
C LEU A 257 -6.64 31.91 18.83
N GLY A 258 -6.58 31.20 19.96
CA GLY A 258 -6.95 31.73 21.27
C GLY A 258 -6.04 32.88 21.74
N VAL A 259 -4.76 32.78 21.44
CA VAL A 259 -3.73 33.77 21.73
C VAL A 259 -4.02 35.09 21.00
N ASN A 260 -4.63 35.09 19.82
CA ASN A 260 -5.06 36.33 19.14
C ASN A 260 -6.17 37.09 19.88
N TYR A 261 -6.96 36.42 20.71
CA TYR A 261 -8.03 37.03 21.50
C TYR A 261 -7.56 37.47 22.90
N ILE A 262 -6.57 36.77 23.48
CA ILE A 262 -6.17 36.95 24.89
C ILE A 262 -4.88 37.77 25.05
N LEU A 263 -3.95 37.73 24.08
CA LEU A 263 -2.66 38.44 24.16
C LEU A 263 -2.76 39.94 24.41
N PRO A 264 -3.68 40.71 23.78
CA PRO A 264 -3.68 42.17 23.91
C PRO A 264 -3.83 42.66 25.35
N ASP A 265 -4.45 41.85 26.22
CA ASP A 265 -4.77 42.21 27.59
C ASP A 265 -3.71 41.75 28.61
N LEU A 266 -2.67 41.04 28.16
CA LEU A 266 -1.62 40.50 29.02
C LEU A 266 -0.39 41.41 29.08
N GLU A 267 0.27 41.45 30.24
CA GLU A 267 1.60 42.04 30.37
C GLU A 267 2.62 41.37 29.45
N LEU A 268 3.59 42.13 28.96
CA LEU A 268 4.53 41.70 27.92
C LEU A 268 5.32 40.41 28.28
N GLY A 269 5.72 40.25 29.55
CA GLY A 269 6.36 39.02 30.02
C GLY A 269 5.44 37.79 29.94
N ASN A 270 4.15 37.95 30.26
CA ASN A 270 3.14 36.90 30.18
C ASN A 270 2.77 36.58 28.73
N GLN A 271 2.80 37.58 27.83
CA GLN A 271 2.66 37.37 26.39
C GLN A 271 3.77 36.45 25.85
N PHE A 272 5.03 36.75 26.18
CA PHE A 272 6.17 35.92 25.77
C PHE A 272 6.12 34.51 26.37
N ALA A 273 5.72 34.40 27.64
CA ALA A 273 5.56 33.09 28.28
C ALA A 273 4.49 32.24 27.58
N SER A 274 3.34 32.83 27.25
CA SER A 274 2.24 32.16 26.55
C SER A 274 2.69 31.61 25.18
N VAL A 275 3.54 32.36 24.50
CA VAL A 275 4.05 31.98 23.18
C VAL A 275 5.06 30.86 23.27
N GLU A 276 5.89 30.83 24.31
CA GLU A 276 6.79 29.69 24.54
C GLU A 276 6.03 28.43 24.94
N ILE A 277 4.95 28.55 25.73
CA ILE A 277 4.04 27.44 26.08
C ILE A 277 3.45 26.83 24.81
N MET A 278 2.95 27.66 23.89
CA MET A 278 2.38 27.21 22.62
C MET A 278 3.39 26.42 21.77
N HIS A 279 4.66 26.82 21.80
CA HIS A 279 5.73 26.21 21.00
C HIS A 279 6.50 25.12 21.77
N CYS A 280 5.80 24.12 22.30
CA CYS A 280 6.38 23.03 23.10
C CYS A 280 6.78 21.78 22.28
N VAL A 281 7.56 21.96 21.21
CA VAL A 281 8.09 20.86 20.37
C VAL A 281 8.91 19.80 21.14
N PRO A 282 9.75 20.15 22.13
CA PRO A 282 10.51 19.16 22.89
C PRO A 282 9.60 18.16 23.64
N LEU A 283 8.52 18.64 24.25
CA LEU A 283 7.57 17.79 24.95
C LEU A 283 6.87 16.81 24.00
N TYR A 284 6.45 17.31 22.83
CA TYR A 284 5.94 16.47 21.74
C TYR A 284 6.91 15.32 21.41
N PHE A 285 8.20 15.61 21.28
CA PHE A 285 9.19 14.61 20.90
C PHE A 285 9.49 13.59 22.01
N LEU A 286 9.49 14.00 23.29
CA LEU A 286 9.61 13.07 24.42
C LEU A 286 8.43 12.10 24.45
N ILE A 287 7.20 12.61 24.30
CA ILE A 287 5.98 11.79 24.26
C ILE A 287 6.04 10.82 23.08
N LEU A 288 6.41 11.31 21.90
CA LEU A 288 6.55 10.49 20.70
C LEU A 288 7.57 9.36 20.90
N THR A 289 8.75 9.70 21.41
CA THR A 289 9.83 8.73 21.66
C THR A 289 9.40 7.67 22.67
N PHE A 290 8.76 8.09 23.77
CA PHE A 290 8.23 7.19 24.78
C PHE A 290 7.21 6.19 24.20
N LEU A 291 6.24 6.68 23.41
CA LEU A 291 5.21 5.84 22.80
C LEU A 291 5.80 4.87 21.77
N ILE A 292 6.75 5.32 20.94
CA ILE A 292 7.44 4.44 19.97
C ILE A 292 8.26 3.36 20.70
N LEU A 293 8.97 3.72 21.77
CA LEU A 293 9.73 2.74 22.56
C LEU A 293 8.82 1.72 23.24
N ARG A 294 7.67 2.16 23.76
CA ARG A 294 6.66 1.28 24.35
C ARG A 294 6.10 0.30 23.31
N GLU A 295 5.80 0.77 22.11
CA GLU A 295 5.31 -0.08 21.03
C GLU A 295 6.37 -1.10 20.59
N ASP A 296 7.65 -0.71 20.60
CA ASP A 296 8.75 -1.61 20.26
C ASP A 296 9.05 -2.68 21.32
N LYS A 297 8.68 -2.42 22.58
CA LYS A 297 8.82 -3.38 23.69
C LYS A 297 7.68 -4.40 23.74
N ARG A 298 6.60 -4.24 22.97
CA ARG A 298 5.51 -5.23 22.94
C ARG A 298 6.05 -6.58 22.44
N PRO A 299 5.71 -7.69 23.12
CA PRO A 299 6.25 -9.01 22.81
C PRO A 299 5.90 -9.40 21.37
N ARG A 300 6.89 -10.00 20.68
CA ARG A 300 6.79 -10.42 19.27
C ARG A 300 5.74 -11.50 19.01
N SER A 301 5.13 -12.07 20.05
CA SER A 301 4.16 -13.17 19.96
C SER A 301 2.88 -12.84 19.20
N GLN A 302 2.51 -11.57 19.05
CA GLN A 302 1.39 -11.15 18.18
C GLN A 302 1.72 -11.19 16.68
N PHE A 303 3.00 -11.29 16.32
CA PHE A 303 3.51 -11.25 14.96
C PHE A 303 4.57 -12.33 14.69
N GLU A 304 4.72 -13.30 15.59
CA GLU A 304 5.49 -14.50 15.30
C GLU A 304 4.76 -15.22 14.18
N ILE A 305 5.45 -15.35 13.04
CA ILE A 305 5.15 -16.41 12.09
C ILE A 305 5.31 -17.67 12.93
N ARG A 306 4.19 -18.22 13.42
CA ARG A 306 4.16 -19.60 13.88
C ARG A 306 4.48 -20.43 12.66
N VAL A 307 5.78 -20.67 12.46
CA VAL A 307 6.28 -21.74 11.60
C VAL A 307 5.95 -23.01 12.38
N ASN A 308 4.67 -23.36 12.44
CA ASN A 308 4.23 -24.59 13.09
C ASN A 308 4.75 -25.83 12.35
N ASN A 309 5.33 -25.65 11.16
CA ASN A 309 6.06 -26.68 10.44
C ASN A 309 7.45 -26.16 10.06
N TYR A 310 8.39 -26.15 11.02
CA TYR A 310 9.81 -26.23 10.66
C TYR A 310 10.04 -27.68 10.24
N GLN A 311 9.57 -28.02 9.04
CA GLN A 311 9.64 -29.38 8.54
C GLN A 311 11.05 -29.58 7.96
N PRO A 312 11.78 -30.64 8.35
CA PRO A 312 13.02 -31.11 7.71
C PRO A 312 12.89 -31.31 6.18
N HIS A 313 11.64 -31.31 5.69
CA HIS A 313 11.21 -31.45 4.31
C HIS A 313 11.96 -30.58 3.30
N TYR A 314 12.44 -29.38 3.63
CA TYR A 314 13.19 -28.57 2.66
C TYR A 314 14.59 -29.13 2.36
N PHE A 315 15.25 -29.73 3.36
CA PHE A 315 16.53 -30.41 3.17
C PHE A 315 16.32 -31.82 2.59
N ASP A 316 15.24 -32.50 3.00
CA ASP A 316 14.86 -33.80 2.40
C ASP A 316 14.42 -33.67 0.95
N GLU A 317 13.70 -32.60 0.55
CA GLU A 317 13.34 -32.32 -0.85
C GLU A 317 14.54 -31.95 -1.70
N LEU A 318 15.51 -31.23 -1.14
CA LEU A 318 16.74 -30.91 -1.86
C LEU A 318 17.58 -32.17 -2.09
N GLN A 319 17.66 -33.05 -1.09
CA GLN A 319 18.30 -34.35 -1.21
C GLN A 319 17.53 -35.24 -2.22
N LYS A 320 16.19 -35.30 -2.13
CA LYS A 320 15.31 -35.98 -3.10
C LYS A 320 15.47 -35.44 -4.50
N PHE A 321 15.69 -34.14 -4.67
CA PHE A 321 15.89 -33.52 -5.98
C PHE A 321 17.20 -33.98 -6.61
N PHE A 322 18.28 -34.08 -5.84
CA PHE A 322 19.55 -34.62 -6.34
C PHE A 322 19.48 -36.13 -6.62
N ASP A 323 18.78 -36.88 -5.78
CA ASP A 323 18.57 -38.32 -5.98
C ASP A 323 17.65 -38.60 -7.19
N GLU A 324 16.58 -37.82 -7.38
CA GLU A 324 15.70 -37.87 -8.56
C GLU A 324 16.42 -37.44 -9.84
N ALA A 325 17.33 -36.47 -9.76
CA ALA A 325 18.12 -36.04 -10.92
C ALA A 325 19.09 -37.16 -11.36
N PHE A 326 19.64 -37.92 -10.42
CA PHE A 326 20.48 -39.09 -10.69
C PHE A 326 19.67 -40.27 -11.24
N GLU A 327 18.46 -40.53 -10.74
CA GLU A 327 17.57 -41.59 -11.27
C GLU A 327 16.97 -41.26 -12.64
N LYS A 328 16.62 -39.98 -12.91
CA LYS A 328 16.08 -39.53 -14.21
C LYS A 328 17.05 -39.73 -15.38
N ILE A 329 18.35 -39.87 -15.12
CA ILE A 329 19.35 -40.20 -16.13
C ILE A 329 19.32 -41.70 -16.48
N ASN A 330 18.96 -42.57 -15.54
CA ASN A 330 18.98 -44.03 -15.72
C ASN A 330 17.67 -44.62 -16.28
N LEU A 331 16.52 -43.98 -16.07
CA LEU A 331 15.18 -44.55 -16.36
C LEU A 331 14.58 -44.20 -17.75
N ARG A 332 15.38 -43.68 -18.69
CA ARG A 332 14.92 -43.26 -20.03
C ARG A 332 14.49 -44.38 -21.00
N ARG A 333 14.09 -45.57 -20.52
CA ARG A 333 13.59 -46.66 -21.38
C ARG A 333 12.28 -47.25 -20.86
N ASN A 334 11.21 -46.95 -21.59
CA ASN A 334 9.87 -47.57 -21.63
C ASN A 334 9.05 -47.54 -20.33
N THR A 335 7.98 -46.73 -20.28
CA THR A 335 7.02 -46.75 -19.17
C THR A 335 5.59 -46.98 -19.65
N LYS A 336 4.91 -47.96 -19.03
CA LYS A 336 3.45 -48.13 -19.10
C LYS A 336 2.78 -47.18 -18.11
N THR A 337 1.50 -46.88 -18.31
CA THR A 337 0.71 -45.92 -17.51
C THR A 337 -0.42 -46.63 -16.75
N ARG A 338 -0.71 -46.21 -15.50
CA ARG A 338 -1.77 -46.75 -14.65
C ARG A 338 -2.84 -45.67 -14.37
N PRO A 339 -4.15 -45.97 -14.45
CA PRO A 339 -5.19 -45.01 -14.09
C PRO A 339 -5.39 -44.91 -12.57
N PHE A 340 -5.79 -43.73 -12.08
CA PHE A 340 -6.18 -43.52 -10.68
C PHE A 340 -7.45 -42.67 -10.57
N ILE A 341 -8.09 -42.72 -9.40
CA ILE A 341 -9.29 -41.94 -9.04
C ILE A 341 -9.01 -41.27 -7.69
N HIS A 342 -9.29 -39.96 -7.60
CA HIS A 342 -9.16 -39.16 -6.38
C HIS A 342 -10.49 -38.42 -6.11
N ASP A 343 -11.02 -38.53 -4.89
CA ASP A 343 -12.20 -37.79 -4.40
C ASP A 343 -13.48 -37.83 -5.27
N ASN A 344 -13.87 -39.00 -5.78
CA ASN A 344 -15.11 -39.27 -6.57
C ASN A 344 -15.35 -38.39 -7.82
N HIS A 345 -14.53 -37.37 -8.07
CA HIS A 345 -14.70 -36.37 -9.13
C HIS A 345 -13.42 -36.17 -9.94
N THR A 346 -12.25 -36.51 -9.39
CA THR A 346 -10.96 -36.42 -10.09
C THR A 346 -10.56 -37.77 -10.64
N ILE A 347 -10.25 -37.82 -11.93
CA ILE A 347 -9.68 -38.98 -12.59
C ILE A 347 -8.34 -38.60 -13.21
N GLY A 348 -7.41 -39.54 -13.26
CA GLY A 348 -6.10 -39.26 -13.82
C GLY A 348 -5.32 -40.48 -14.26
N LEU A 349 -4.12 -40.21 -14.79
CA LEU A 349 -3.16 -41.20 -15.22
C LEU A 349 -1.83 -40.96 -14.49
N GLU A 350 -1.26 -42.02 -13.96
CA GLU A 350 0.06 -42.07 -13.33
C GLU A 350 1.01 -42.89 -14.20
N LYS A 351 2.29 -42.53 -14.15
CA LYS A 351 3.37 -43.32 -14.71
C LYS A 351 3.75 -44.44 -13.73
N GLU A 352 4.48 -45.46 -14.20
CA GLU A 352 4.96 -46.56 -13.35
C GLU A 352 5.82 -46.10 -12.16
N ASN A 353 6.44 -44.92 -12.23
CA ASN A 353 7.21 -44.33 -11.13
C ASN A 353 6.33 -43.61 -10.07
N GLY A 354 5.01 -43.62 -10.22
CA GLY A 354 4.08 -42.93 -9.32
C GLY A 354 3.82 -41.45 -9.65
N ASP A 355 4.47 -40.91 -10.68
CA ASP A 355 4.23 -39.52 -11.10
C ASP A 355 2.88 -39.40 -11.81
N VAL A 356 2.00 -38.53 -11.30
CA VAL A 356 0.79 -38.11 -12.02
C VAL A 356 1.22 -37.44 -13.34
N CYS A 357 0.73 -37.92 -14.47
CA CYS A 357 1.00 -37.30 -15.77
C CYS A 357 -0.18 -36.46 -16.27
N MET A 358 -1.40 -36.80 -15.82
CA MET A 358 -2.64 -36.16 -16.21
C MET A 358 -3.64 -36.25 -15.06
N SER A 359 -4.34 -35.16 -14.81
CA SER A 359 -5.45 -35.08 -13.87
C SER A 359 -6.57 -34.24 -14.46
N VAL A 360 -7.80 -34.74 -14.39
CA VAL A 360 -8.99 -34.01 -14.81
C VAL A 360 -10.09 -34.19 -13.76
N SER A 361 -10.75 -33.10 -13.41
CA SER A 361 -11.84 -33.05 -12.44
C SER A 361 -12.94 -32.14 -12.98
N PHE A 362 -14.06 -32.75 -13.32
CA PHE A 362 -15.29 -32.06 -13.72
C PHE A 362 -16.45 -33.06 -13.73
N GLU A 363 -17.65 -32.58 -13.48
CA GLU A 363 -18.88 -33.37 -13.65
C GLU A 363 -19.46 -33.13 -15.05
N VAL A 364 -19.93 -34.20 -15.69
CA VAL A 364 -20.48 -34.15 -17.05
C VAL A 364 -21.94 -34.56 -17.05
N LYS A 365 -22.78 -33.78 -17.75
CA LYS A 365 -24.18 -34.16 -18.05
C LYS A 365 -24.34 -34.25 -19.56
N ILE A 366 -25.01 -35.31 -20.01
CA ILE A 366 -25.24 -35.58 -21.43
C ILE A 366 -26.73 -35.38 -21.72
N LEU A 367 -27.04 -34.51 -22.66
CA LEU A 367 -28.40 -34.27 -23.12
C LEU A 367 -28.53 -34.77 -24.57
N ASN A 368 -29.37 -35.79 -24.75
CA ASN A 368 -29.71 -36.32 -26.07
C ASN A 368 -30.93 -35.58 -26.62
N GLN A 369 -30.77 -34.88 -27.75
CA GLN A 369 -31.83 -34.09 -28.37
C GLN A 369 -32.80 -34.89 -29.25
N GLN A 370 -32.58 -36.19 -29.43
CA GLN A 370 -33.34 -37.05 -30.36
C GLN A 370 -34.86 -37.10 -30.10
N ASN A 371 -35.31 -36.99 -28.85
CA ASN A 371 -36.72 -37.26 -28.46
C ASN A 371 -37.41 -36.12 -27.70
N ASN A 372 -36.94 -34.87 -27.79
CA ASN A 372 -37.46 -33.78 -26.95
C ASN A 372 -37.36 -34.09 -25.43
N ASN A 373 -36.49 -35.05 -25.05
CA ASN A 373 -36.19 -35.37 -23.67
C ASN A 373 -35.50 -34.17 -23.03
N THR A 374 -36.17 -33.56 -22.07
CA THR A 374 -35.73 -32.28 -21.45
C THR A 374 -34.75 -32.48 -20.30
N ALA A 375 -34.52 -33.72 -19.84
CA ALA A 375 -33.68 -34.02 -18.68
C ALA A 375 -32.26 -34.46 -19.11
N PRO A 376 -31.20 -33.74 -18.70
CA PRO A 376 -29.81 -34.19 -18.86
C PRO A 376 -29.54 -35.44 -18.01
N ILE A 377 -28.78 -36.39 -18.56
CA ILE A 377 -28.34 -37.60 -17.87
C ILE A 377 -26.97 -37.32 -17.24
N GLU A 378 -26.82 -37.58 -15.94
CA GLU A 378 -25.53 -37.44 -15.25
C GLU A 378 -24.57 -38.57 -15.64
N PHE A 379 -23.37 -38.18 -16.08
CA PHE A 379 -22.30 -39.11 -16.43
C PHE A 379 -21.18 -38.99 -15.41
N HIS A 380 -21.17 -39.91 -14.43
CA HIS A 380 -20.13 -39.95 -13.41
C HIS A 380 -18.84 -40.56 -13.98
N LEU A 381 -17.86 -39.71 -14.30
CA LEU A 381 -16.59 -40.15 -14.87
C LEU A 381 -15.84 -41.17 -14.00
N ALA A 382 -15.90 -40.99 -12.68
CA ALA A 382 -15.20 -41.83 -11.71
C ALA A 382 -15.82 -43.23 -11.53
N SER A 383 -17.08 -43.46 -11.93
CA SER A 383 -17.71 -44.77 -11.82
C SER A 383 -17.36 -45.71 -12.99
N GLY A 384 -16.77 -45.17 -14.07
CA GLY A 384 -16.41 -45.92 -15.26
C GLY A 384 -15.00 -46.53 -15.23
N LYS A 385 -14.76 -47.47 -16.14
CA LYS A 385 -13.42 -48.02 -16.43
C LYS A 385 -12.60 -46.94 -17.16
N ILE A 386 -11.59 -46.41 -16.48
CA ILE A 386 -10.72 -45.36 -17.01
C ILE A 386 -9.59 -45.96 -17.84
N LYS A 387 -9.37 -45.41 -19.04
CA LYS A 387 -8.25 -45.74 -19.92
C LYS A 387 -7.68 -44.47 -20.52
N GLY A 388 -6.38 -44.44 -20.79
CA GLY A 388 -5.78 -43.29 -21.44
C GLY A 388 -4.31 -43.48 -21.75
N LYS A 389 -3.71 -42.45 -22.34
CA LYS A 389 -2.30 -42.37 -22.70
C LYS A 389 -1.75 -41.00 -22.30
N CYS A 390 -0.66 -40.99 -21.53
CA CYS A 390 0.09 -39.77 -21.24
C CYS A 390 0.81 -39.28 -22.49
N ALA A 391 1.01 -37.96 -22.58
CA ALA A 391 1.92 -37.38 -23.57
C ALA A 391 3.36 -37.88 -23.33
N GLU A 392 4.00 -38.42 -24.38
CA GLU A 392 5.40 -38.86 -24.37
C GLU A 392 6.37 -37.67 -24.39
N ASP A 393 6.00 -36.62 -25.12
CA ASP A 393 6.73 -35.35 -25.21
C ASP A 393 5.78 -34.14 -25.14
N ARG A 394 6.32 -32.93 -25.25
CA ARG A 394 5.53 -31.69 -25.19
C ARG A 394 4.63 -31.46 -26.42
N LYS A 395 4.72 -32.27 -27.47
CA LYS A 395 3.97 -32.09 -28.72
C LYS A 395 2.97 -33.22 -28.99
N SER A 396 3.12 -34.33 -28.28
CA SER A 396 2.29 -35.52 -28.36
C SER A 396 0.92 -35.33 -27.73
N GLU A 397 -0.05 -36.07 -28.26
CA GLU A 397 -1.42 -36.05 -27.76
C GLU A 397 -1.54 -36.83 -26.45
N ALA A 398 -2.31 -36.28 -25.53
CA ALA A 398 -2.66 -36.91 -24.27
C ALA A 398 -4.15 -37.28 -24.32
N THR A 399 -4.52 -38.50 -23.94
CA THR A 399 -5.90 -38.98 -24.04
C THR A 399 -6.37 -39.62 -22.76
N ILE A 400 -7.63 -39.38 -22.40
CA ILE A 400 -8.31 -40.06 -21.29
C ILE A 400 -9.74 -40.37 -21.69
N SER A 401 -10.22 -41.53 -21.26
CA SER A 401 -11.56 -42.03 -21.54
C SER A 401 -12.12 -42.73 -20.33
N SER A 402 -13.42 -42.59 -20.12
CA SER A 402 -14.18 -43.31 -19.10
C SER A 402 -15.30 -44.10 -19.77
N THR A 403 -15.37 -45.39 -19.47
CA THR A 403 -16.37 -46.32 -20.02
C THR A 403 -17.29 -46.81 -18.90
N VAL A 404 -18.58 -46.51 -19.00
CA VAL A 404 -19.61 -46.93 -18.05
C VAL A 404 -20.47 -48.00 -18.70
N ASP A 405 -20.60 -49.14 -18.02
CA ASP A 405 -21.47 -50.25 -18.41
C ASP A 405 -22.83 -50.06 -17.70
N GLU A 406 -23.92 -49.89 -18.45
CA GLU A 406 -25.28 -49.75 -17.91
C GLU A 406 -25.97 -51.11 -17.74
N ARG A 407 -26.98 -51.15 -16.86
CA ARG A 407 -27.70 -52.40 -16.51
C ARG A 407 -28.47 -53.02 -17.67
N ASP A 408 -28.82 -52.22 -18.67
CA ASP A 408 -29.52 -52.66 -19.87
C ASP A 408 -28.58 -53.26 -20.92
N GLY A 409 -27.27 -53.34 -20.64
CA GLY A 409 -26.27 -53.86 -21.57
C GLY A 409 -25.69 -52.82 -22.51
N ARG A 410 -26.03 -51.53 -22.36
CA ARG A 410 -25.37 -50.43 -23.07
C ARG A 410 -24.02 -50.14 -22.46
N GLN A 411 -23.06 -49.84 -23.32
CA GLN A 411 -21.74 -49.35 -22.92
C GLN A 411 -21.55 -47.94 -23.44
N LYS A 412 -21.42 -46.98 -22.53
CA LYS A 412 -21.23 -45.55 -22.84
C LYS A 412 -19.80 -45.15 -22.55
N THR A 413 -19.11 -44.61 -23.55
CA THR A 413 -17.71 -44.18 -23.45
C THR A 413 -17.61 -42.71 -23.76
N LEU A 414 -16.99 -41.95 -22.86
CA LEU A 414 -16.64 -40.56 -23.10
C LEU A 414 -15.12 -40.44 -23.17
N LYS A 415 -14.60 -39.86 -24.26
CA LYS A 415 -13.15 -39.73 -24.53
C LYS A 415 -12.79 -38.27 -24.77
N PHE A 416 -11.70 -37.84 -24.14
CA PHE A 416 -11.14 -36.50 -24.22
C PHE A 416 -9.73 -36.58 -24.83
N ILE A 417 -9.48 -35.74 -25.84
CA ILE A 417 -8.20 -35.68 -26.55
C ILE A 417 -7.60 -34.30 -26.37
N PHE A 418 -6.42 -34.25 -25.75
CA PHE A 418 -5.66 -33.04 -25.50
C PHE A 418 -4.46 -32.98 -26.43
N ARG A 419 -4.19 -31.79 -26.98
CA ARG A 419 -3.05 -31.54 -27.86
C ARG A 419 -2.40 -30.21 -27.50
N THR A 420 -1.13 -30.04 -27.80
CA THR A 420 -0.46 -28.74 -27.70
C THR A 420 -0.41 -28.03 -29.03
N ASP A 421 -0.55 -26.71 -29.01
CA ASP A 421 -0.43 -25.86 -30.18
C ASP A 421 0.21 -24.52 -29.82
N GLU A 422 0.91 -23.91 -30.78
CA GLU A 422 1.51 -22.59 -30.60
C GLU A 422 0.46 -21.53 -30.99
N MET A 423 0.02 -20.76 -30.00
CA MET A 423 -1.00 -19.74 -30.20
C MET A 423 -0.43 -18.34 -30.00
N ARG A 424 -0.73 -17.45 -30.95
CA ARG A 424 -0.32 -16.05 -30.86
C ARG A 424 -1.24 -15.28 -29.94
N VAL A 425 -0.80 -15.01 -28.71
CA VAL A 425 -1.55 -14.23 -27.72
C VAL A 425 -0.88 -12.87 -27.54
N LYS A 426 -1.60 -11.79 -27.86
CA LYS A 426 -1.16 -10.40 -27.61
C LYS A 426 0.29 -10.10 -28.05
N ARG A 427 0.67 -10.60 -29.23
CA ARG A 427 1.97 -10.44 -29.94
C ARG A 427 3.10 -11.41 -29.55
N VAL A 428 2.87 -12.36 -28.65
CA VAL A 428 3.86 -13.41 -28.32
C VAL A 428 3.26 -14.78 -28.66
N ASP A 429 4.05 -15.63 -29.29
CA ASP A 429 3.67 -17.02 -29.53
C ASP A 429 3.90 -17.80 -28.22
N GLU A 430 2.83 -18.37 -27.69
CA GLU A 430 2.84 -19.12 -26.44
C GLU A 430 2.39 -20.56 -26.72
N LEU A 431 3.14 -21.54 -26.21
CA LEU A 431 2.78 -22.95 -26.30
C LEU A 431 1.65 -23.26 -25.30
N ARG A 432 0.49 -23.62 -25.81
CA ARG A 432 -0.71 -23.89 -25.01
C ARG A 432 -1.18 -25.30 -25.26
N TRP A 433 -1.73 -25.95 -24.24
CA TRP A 433 -2.51 -27.16 -24.45
C TRP A 433 -3.97 -26.80 -24.65
N GLN A 434 -4.67 -27.61 -25.43
CA GLN A 434 -6.08 -27.46 -25.75
C GLN A 434 -6.80 -28.79 -25.68
N LEU A 435 -8.05 -28.77 -25.21
CA LEU A 435 -8.98 -29.87 -25.43
C LEU A 435 -9.42 -29.79 -26.90
N GLN A 436 -8.84 -30.64 -27.73
CA GLN A 436 -9.02 -30.64 -29.17
C GLN A 436 -10.32 -31.35 -29.58
N LYS A 437 -10.63 -32.47 -28.93
CA LYS A 437 -11.77 -33.30 -29.31
C LYS A 437 -12.41 -33.98 -28.11
N VAL A 438 -13.74 -34.01 -28.12
CA VAL A 438 -14.57 -34.82 -27.24
C VAL A 438 -15.32 -35.83 -28.10
N ILE A 439 -15.27 -37.10 -27.71
CA ILE A 439 -15.93 -38.19 -28.43
C ILE A 439 -16.82 -38.94 -27.45
N TYR A 440 -18.08 -39.11 -27.81
CA TYR A 440 -19.04 -39.95 -27.10
C TYR A 440 -19.36 -41.18 -27.96
N VAL A 441 -19.22 -42.37 -27.38
CA VAL A 441 -19.52 -43.64 -28.05
C VAL A 441 -20.52 -44.42 -27.22
N GLU A 442 -21.62 -44.82 -27.83
CA GLU A 442 -22.63 -45.69 -27.22
C GLU A 442 -22.69 -47.01 -27.99
N LYS A 443 -22.43 -48.13 -27.31
CA LYS A 443 -22.51 -49.47 -27.89
C LYS A 443 -23.66 -50.24 -27.29
N PHE A 444 -24.47 -50.86 -28.14
CA PHE A 444 -25.59 -51.70 -27.74
C PHE A 444 -25.85 -52.79 -28.78
N ALA A 445 -26.01 -54.05 -28.34
CA ALA A 445 -26.37 -55.19 -29.19
C ALA A 445 -25.55 -55.34 -30.49
N GLY A 446 -24.23 -55.06 -30.45
CA GLY A 446 -23.34 -55.13 -31.62
C GLY A 446 -23.32 -53.88 -32.50
N SER A 447 -24.22 -52.93 -32.28
CA SER A 447 -24.22 -51.61 -32.93
C SER A 447 -23.43 -50.58 -32.12
N SER A 448 -22.85 -49.58 -32.79
CA SER A 448 -22.01 -48.53 -32.20
C SER A 448 -22.40 -47.16 -32.77
N ALA A 449 -22.90 -46.26 -31.93
CA ALA A 449 -23.12 -44.86 -32.29
C ALA A 449 -21.95 -44.02 -31.79
N VAL A 450 -21.37 -43.19 -32.67
CA VAL A 450 -20.21 -42.34 -32.38
C VAL A 450 -20.58 -40.88 -32.65
N PHE A 451 -20.38 -40.03 -31.66
CA PHE A 451 -20.61 -38.59 -31.74
C PHE A 451 -19.32 -37.85 -31.40
N GLU A 452 -18.95 -36.85 -32.18
CA GLU A 452 -17.68 -36.15 -32.08
C GLU A 452 -17.88 -34.63 -32.10
N SER A 453 -17.04 -33.90 -31.37
CA SER A 453 -17.01 -32.43 -31.43
C SER A 453 -16.33 -31.95 -32.71
N ASP A 454 -16.77 -30.80 -33.24
CA ASP A 454 -16.20 -30.20 -34.44
C ASP A 454 -14.70 -29.92 -34.30
N ASN A 455 -13.91 -30.40 -35.26
CA ASN A 455 -12.45 -30.30 -35.28
C ASN A 455 -11.92 -28.84 -35.35
N SER A 456 -12.77 -27.86 -35.63
CA SER A 456 -12.39 -26.45 -35.81
C SER A 456 -12.51 -25.60 -34.55
N SER A 457 -13.13 -26.11 -33.48
CA SER A 457 -13.41 -25.33 -32.27
C SER A 457 -12.52 -25.76 -31.11
N VAL A 458 -11.71 -24.83 -30.62
CA VAL A 458 -10.93 -25.01 -29.38
C VAL A 458 -11.93 -24.91 -28.22
N ILE A 459 -12.23 -26.03 -27.56
CA ILE A 459 -13.24 -26.06 -26.49
C ILE A 459 -12.76 -25.23 -25.29
N PHE A 460 -11.56 -25.51 -24.80
CA PHE A 460 -10.82 -24.63 -23.90
C PHE A 460 -9.32 -24.92 -23.96
N SER A 461 -8.51 -23.92 -23.60
CA SER A 461 -7.04 -23.99 -23.63
C SER A 461 -6.39 -23.24 -22.48
N ALA A 462 -5.19 -23.68 -22.10
CA ALA A 462 -4.35 -23.03 -21.12
C ALA A 462 -2.86 -23.14 -21.50
N PRO A 463 -1.99 -22.26 -20.99
CA PRO A 463 -0.54 -22.39 -21.17
C PRO A 463 -0.01 -23.77 -20.74
N LEU A 464 1.01 -24.29 -21.44
CA LEU A 464 1.54 -25.63 -21.19
C LEU A 464 1.93 -25.89 -19.72
N THR A 465 2.34 -24.84 -19.02
CA THR A 465 2.79 -24.92 -17.63
C THR A 465 1.71 -24.67 -16.60
N GLN A 466 0.46 -24.52 -17.01
CA GLN A 466 -0.64 -24.11 -16.13
C GLN A 466 -1.81 -25.08 -16.20
N LYS A 467 -2.45 -25.22 -15.06
CA LYS A 467 -3.69 -25.95 -14.82
C LYS A 467 -4.88 -25.08 -15.20
N TYR A 468 -5.86 -25.59 -15.95
CA TYR A 468 -7.04 -24.81 -16.31
C TYR A 468 -8.09 -24.90 -15.21
N VAL A 469 -8.63 -23.76 -14.78
CA VAL A 469 -9.69 -23.68 -13.78
C VAL A 469 -10.84 -22.84 -14.31
N CYS A 470 -12.07 -23.35 -14.25
CA CYS A 470 -13.27 -22.62 -14.65
C CYS A 470 -14.45 -22.91 -13.71
N GLU A 471 -15.05 -21.85 -13.20
CA GLU A 471 -16.23 -21.93 -12.31
C GLU A 471 -17.55 -21.79 -13.11
N ASP A 472 -17.46 -21.62 -14.43
CA ASP A 472 -18.61 -21.47 -15.30
C ASP A 472 -18.85 -22.76 -16.09
N ARG A 473 -20.13 -23.00 -16.42
CA ARG A 473 -20.54 -24.12 -17.27
C ARG A 473 -19.99 -23.97 -18.69
N ILE A 474 -19.52 -25.08 -19.24
CA ILE A 474 -19.07 -25.17 -20.64
C ILE A 474 -19.94 -26.21 -21.34
N ASN A 475 -20.46 -25.90 -22.52
CA ASN A 475 -21.28 -26.81 -23.30
C ASN A 475 -20.57 -27.12 -24.61
N VAL A 476 -20.55 -28.39 -25.00
CA VAL A 476 -19.95 -28.88 -26.24
C VAL A 476 -21.00 -29.68 -26.98
N THR A 477 -21.28 -29.28 -28.22
CA THR A 477 -22.16 -30.01 -29.12
C THR A 477 -21.36 -31.06 -29.86
N LEU A 478 -21.87 -32.29 -29.90
CA LEU A 478 -21.30 -33.42 -30.62
C LEU A 478 -22.20 -33.80 -31.78
N HIS A 479 -21.60 -34.08 -32.93
CA HIS A 479 -22.27 -34.48 -34.18
C HIS A 479 -21.89 -35.91 -34.55
N SER A 480 -22.77 -36.61 -35.26
CA SER A 480 -22.47 -37.92 -35.84
C SER A 480 -22.65 -37.87 -37.34
N GLU A 481 -21.84 -38.63 -38.08
CA GLU A 481 -22.05 -38.82 -39.52
C GLU A 481 -23.26 -39.70 -39.83
N ASN A 482 -23.65 -40.56 -38.88
CA ASN A 482 -24.71 -41.55 -39.07
C ASN A 482 -26.06 -41.12 -38.49
N PHE A 483 -26.12 -39.99 -37.78
CA PHE A 483 -27.31 -39.53 -37.07
C PHE A 483 -27.48 -38.01 -37.22
N ASP A 484 -28.66 -37.57 -37.64
CA ASP A 484 -28.99 -36.15 -37.88
C ASP A 484 -29.28 -35.33 -36.60
N PHE A 485 -29.14 -35.92 -35.42
CA PHE A 485 -29.36 -35.24 -34.15
C PHE A 485 -28.04 -35.03 -33.38
N PRO A 486 -27.83 -33.87 -32.75
CA PRO A 486 -26.66 -33.63 -31.94
C PRO A 486 -26.84 -34.11 -30.50
N ILE A 487 -25.71 -34.37 -29.83
CA ILE A 487 -25.65 -34.61 -28.38
C ILE A 487 -24.96 -33.43 -27.72
N LEU A 488 -25.56 -32.88 -26.66
CA LEU A 488 -24.95 -31.80 -25.88
C LEU A 488 -24.26 -32.37 -24.64
N VAL A 489 -22.94 -32.19 -24.58
CA VAL A 489 -22.13 -32.52 -23.40
C VAL A 489 -21.93 -31.24 -22.58
N MET A 490 -22.46 -31.24 -21.37
CA MET A 490 -22.44 -30.11 -20.45
C MET A 490 -21.45 -30.39 -19.33
N PHE A 491 -20.40 -29.59 -19.25
CA PHE A 491 -19.47 -29.58 -18.12
C PHE A 491 -20.07 -28.69 -17.02
N SER A 492 -20.33 -29.28 -15.85
CA SER A 492 -20.75 -28.57 -14.65
C SER A 492 -19.65 -27.59 -14.19
N PRO A 493 -19.99 -26.58 -13.36
CA PRO A 493 -19.02 -25.71 -12.68
C PRO A 493 -17.94 -26.51 -11.93
N GLU A 494 -16.82 -25.85 -11.60
CA GLU A 494 -15.65 -26.44 -10.93
C GLU A 494 -14.82 -27.37 -11.84
N ILE A 495 -14.60 -26.88 -13.07
CA ILE A 495 -13.77 -27.56 -14.07
C ILE A 495 -12.31 -27.32 -13.74
N ASP A 496 -11.57 -28.40 -13.58
CA ASP A 496 -10.17 -28.44 -13.21
C ASP A 496 -9.44 -29.46 -14.11
N VAL A 497 -8.51 -28.99 -14.94
CA VAL A 497 -7.89 -29.82 -15.98
C VAL A 497 -6.38 -29.56 -16.07
N GLN A 498 -5.60 -30.65 -16.01
CA GLN A 498 -4.15 -30.64 -16.15
C GLN A 498 -3.68 -31.87 -16.97
N PRO A 499 -3.55 -31.73 -18.30
CA PRO A 499 -3.22 -32.87 -19.16
C PRO A 499 -1.71 -33.17 -19.27
N TYR A 500 -0.84 -32.25 -18.81
CA TYR A 500 0.62 -32.32 -19.00
C TYR A 500 1.40 -32.09 -17.69
N GLY A 501 1.39 -33.10 -16.82
CA GLY A 501 2.15 -33.21 -15.57
C GLY A 501 1.79 -32.20 -14.47
N PRO A 502 2.07 -32.49 -13.19
CA PRO A 502 1.75 -31.65 -12.06
C PRO A 502 2.57 -30.36 -12.08
N LYS A 503 1.90 -29.23 -11.88
CA LYS A 503 2.48 -27.87 -11.85
C LYS A 503 1.64 -26.99 -10.95
N SER A 504 2.28 -26.09 -10.22
CA SER A 504 1.68 -25.28 -9.15
C SER A 504 0.87 -24.07 -9.63
N ASN A 505 0.87 -23.76 -10.93
CA ASN A 505 0.24 -22.54 -11.46
C ASN A 505 -1.11 -22.84 -12.11
N PHE A 506 -2.12 -21.99 -11.87
CA PHE A 506 -3.45 -22.09 -12.46
C PHE A 506 -3.72 -20.97 -13.48
N TYR A 507 -4.54 -21.28 -14.47
CA TYR A 507 -5.05 -20.41 -15.52
C TYR A 507 -6.56 -20.36 -15.40
N LEU A 508 -7.09 -19.19 -15.02
CA LEU A 508 -8.52 -18.99 -14.88
C LEU A 508 -9.16 -18.74 -16.25
N CYS A 509 -10.28 -19.41 -16.55
CA CYS A 509 -11.01 -19.21 -17.79
C CYS A 509 -11.50 -17.75 -17.93
N GLU A 510 -11.59 -17.26 -19.17
CA GLU A 510 -11.87 -15.84 -19.43
C GLU A 510 -13.24 -15.40 -18.89
N ARG A 511 -14.22 -16.30 -18.90
CA ARG A 511 -15.58 -16.05 -18.40
C ARG A 511 -15.58 -15.78 -16.89
N THR A 512 -14.94 -16.65 -16.11
CA THR A 512 -14.80 -16.47 -14.65
C THR A 512 -13.95 -15.23 -14.34
N ARG A 513 -12.92 -14.94 -15.14
CA ARG A 513 -12.11 -13.72 -15.00
C ARG A 513 -12.93 -12.43 -15.21
N LYS A 514 -13.85 -12.40 -16.18
CA LYS A 514 -14.71 -11.23 -16.44
C LYS A 514 -15.73 -11.03 -15.31
N ARG A 515 -16.32 -12.12 -14.81
CA ARG A 515 -17.27 -12.08 -13.69
C ARG A 515 -16.63 -11.57 -12.40
N THR A 516 -15.50 -12.14 -12.01
CA THR A 516 -14.74 -11.69 -10.81
C THR A 516 -14.32 -10.23 -10.89
N LEU A 517 -13.97 -9.73 -12.09
CA LEU A 517 -13.70 -8.30 -12.31
C LEU A 517 -14.96 -7.43 -12.12
N SER A 518 -16.09 -7.85 -12.68
CA SER A 518 -17.37 -7.15 -12.54
C SER A 518 -17.82 -7.07 -11.07
N ASP A 519 -17.73 -8.18 -10.35
CA ASP A 519 -18.08 -8.25 -8.92
C ASP A 519 -17.15 -7.35 -8.09
N SER A 520 -15.87 -7.25 -8.48
CA SER A 520 -14.93 -6.31 -7.86
C SER A 520 -15.28 -4.84 -8.11
N LEU A 521 -15.91 -4.50 -9.24
CA LEU A 521 -16.34 -3.14 -9.56
C LEU A 521 -17.60 -2.73 -8.79
N GLN A 522 -18.51 -3.68 -8.53
CA GLN A 522 -19.71 -3.46 -7.72
C GLN A 522 -19.44 -3.47 -6.21
N HIS A 523 -18.22 -3.82 -5.80
CA HIS A 523 -17.85 -3.86 -4.40
C HIS A 523 -17.95 -2.47 -3.74
N ARG A 524 -18.57 -2.40 -2.54
CA ARG A 524 -18.88 -1.14 -1.82
C ARG A 524 -17.67 -0.21 -1.64
N SER A 525 -16.45 -0.75 -1.58
CA SER A 525 -15.22 0.04 -1.50
C SER A 525 -14.91 0.83 -2.77
N THR A 526 -15.26 0.28 -3.94
CA THR A 526 -15.04 0.91 -5.25
C THR A 526 -16.02 2.06 -5.43
N VAL A 527 -17.29 1.85 -5.06
CA VAL A 527 -18.33 2.89 -5.00
C VAL A 527 -17.92 4.00 -4.02
N PHE A 528 -17.44 3.65 -2.83
CA PHE A 528 -16.96 4.62 -1.84
C PHE A 528 -15.76 5.45 -2.36
N CYS A 529 -14.79 4.83 -3.04
CA CYS A 529 -13.70 5.57 -3.67
C CYS A 529 -14.21 6.55 -4.74
N GLY A 530 -15.22 6.17 -5.51
CA GLY A 530 -15.90 7.06 -6.46
C GLY A 530 -16.55 8.27 -5.79
N VAL A 531 -17.25 8.07 -4.67
CA VAL A 531 -17.88 9.16 -3.89
C VAL A 531 -16.82 10.10 -3.32
N VAL A 532 -15.73 9.59 -2.76
CA VAL A 532 -14.63 10.41 -2.22
C VAL A 532 -13.98 11.26 -3.32
N LEU A 533 -13.74 10.68 -4.50
CA LEU A 533 -13.20 11.41 -5.65
C LEU A 533 -14.16 12.52 -6.12
N ALA A 534 -15.46 12.24 -6.18
CA ALA A 534 -16.48 13.23 -6.54
C ALA A 534 -16.53 14.39 -5.53
N LEU A 535 -16.54 14.10 -4.23
CA LEU A 535 -16.54 15.12 -3.17
C LEU A 535 -15.26 15.96 -3.18
N SER A 536 -14.09 15.34 -3.41
CA SER A 536 -12.82 16.08 -3.51
C SER A 536 -12.78 17.02 -4.72
N SER A 537 -13.38 16.60 -5.84
CA SER A 537 -13.47 17.41 -7.05
C SER A 537 -14.42 18.59 -6.86
N ILE A 538 -15.57 18.36 -6.23
CA ILE A 538 -16.53 19.42 -5.89
C ILE A 538 -15.89 20.42 -4.92
N ALA A 539 -15.22 19.95 -3.87
CA ALA A 539 -14.53 20.82 -2.91
C ALA A 539 -13.45 21.69 -3.58
N HIS A 540 -12.70 21.12 -4.52
CA HIS A 540 -11.70 21.86 -5.29
C HIS A 540 -12.33 22.91 -6.20
N ILE A 541 -13.42 22.59 -6.88
CA ILE A 541 -14.17 23.52 -7.75
C ILE A 541 -14.78 24.66 -6.93
N VAL A 542 -15.43 24.34 -5.80
CA VAL A 542 -16.03 25.34 -4.90
C VAL A 542 -14.96 26.22 -4.27
N GLY A 543 -13.87 25.65 -3.78
CA GLY A 543 -12.72 26.40 -3.25
C GLY A 543 -12.11 27.34 -4.30
N HIS A 544 -12.01 26.89 -5.55
CA HIS A 544 -11.53 27.72 -6.66
C HIS A 544 -12.52 28.84 -7.01
N MET A 545 -13.84 28.58 -6.98
CA MET A 545 -14.86 29.62 -7.18
C MET A 545 -14.85 30.66 -6.07
N LEU A 546 -14.80 30.25 -4.80
CA LEU A 546 -14.73 31.16 -3.65
C LEU A 546 -13.46 32.02 -3.70
N ARG A 547 -12.31 31.42 -4.00
CA ARG A 547 -11.05 32.15 -4.20
C ARG A 547 -11.18 33.23 -5.28
N ARG A 548 -11.90 32.94 -6.37
CA ARG A 548 -12.10 33.88 -7.47
C ARG A 548 -13.09 35.00 -7.12
N HIS A 549 -14.05 34.73 -6.24
CA HIS A 549 -15.08 35.70 -5.83
C HIS A 549 -14.60 36.68 -4.75
N PHE A 550 -13.72 36.24 -3.84
CA PHE A 550 -13.29 37.03 -2.67
C PHE A 550 -11.90 37.68 -2.79
N MET A 551 -11.23 37.63 -3.96
CA MET A 551 -9.98 38.36 -4.21
C MET A 551 -10.26 39.72 -4.90
N PRO A 552 -10.26 40.86 -4.18
CA PRO A 552 -10.62 42.18 -4.71
C PRO A 552 -9.65 42.70 -5.79
N HIS A 553 -8.38 42.29 -5.75
CA HIS A 553 -7.34 42.81 -6.64
C HIS A 553 -7.49 42.41 -8.13
N ARG A 554 -8.29 41.37 -8.45
CA ARG A 554 -8.66 41.07 -9.85
C ARG A 554 -9.92 41.78 -10.30
N LYS A 555 -10.80 42.21 -9.38
CA LYS A 555 -12.00 42.98 -9.70
C LYS A 555 -11.61 44.35 -10.27
N GLU A 556 -10.62 45.01 -9.66
CA GLU A 556 -9.99 46.23 -10.22
C GLU A 556 -9.36 46.00 -11.59
N LEU A 557 -8.72 44.84 -11.82
CA LEU A 557 -8.07 44.57 -13.10
C LEU A 557 -9.09 44.39 -14.25
N TYR A 558 -10.26 43.80 -13.97
CA TYR A 558 -11.35 43.66 -14.93
C TYR A 558 -12.16 44.95 -15.09
N GLU A 559 -12.42 45.70 -14.02
CA GLU A 559 -13.07 47.02 -14.10
C GLU A 559 -12.20 48.08 -14.78
N ASN A 560 -10.87 47.95 -14.74
CA ASN A 560 -9.94 48.82 -15.48
C ASN A 560 -9.78 48.42 -16.96
N LEU A 561 -10.07 47.17 -17.33
CA LEU A 561 -10.10 46.74 -18.75
C LEU A 561 -11.32 47.29 -19.49
N ASP A 562 -12.44 47.53 -18.79
CA ASP A 562 -13.64 48.16 -19.35
C ASP A 562 -13.54 49.71 -19.44
N ARG A 563 -12.46 50.30 -18.91
CA ARG A 563 -12.20 51.76 -18.92
C ARG A 563 -11.17 52.22 -19.96
N VAL A 564 -10.86 51.39 -20.97
CA VAL A 564 -10.07 51.88 -22.12
C VAL A 564 -10.93 52.85 -22.92
N PRO A 565 -10.56 54.13 -23.05
CA PRO A 565 -11.31 55.06 -23.87
C PRO A 565 -11.20 54.63 -25.34
N MET A 566 -12.33 54.49 -26.02
CA MET A 566 -12.34 54.61 -27.48
C MET A 566 -12.01 56.07 -27.80
N ASN A 567 -10.75 56.32 -28.14
CA ASN A 567 -10.33 57.57 -28.76
C ASN A 567 -11.05 57.71 -30.11
N ASN A 568 -11.93 58.70 -30.20
CA ASN A 568 -12.17 59.49 -31.41
C ASN A 568 -11.61 60.89 -31.14
#